data_AF-A0A2N7QPP7-F1
#
_entry.id   AF-A0A2N7QPP7-F1
#
_cell.length_a   1.000
_cell.length_b   1.000
_cell.length_c   1.000
_cell.angle_alpha   90.00
_cell.angle_beta   90.00
_cell.angle_gamma   90.00
#
_symmetry.space_group_name_H-M   'P 1'
#
loop_
_entity.id
_entity.type
_entity.pdbx_description
1 polymer ?
#
loop_
_entity_poly.entity_id
_entity_poly.type
_entity_poly.pdbx_seq_one_letter_code
_entity_poly.pdbx_strand_id
1 'polypeptide(L)' 'MSKVGHSFLRKALYMPAMVTVYRTAWGKRFGQRLRAAGKAKKLIIGAMMRKLVHVAFGVLRSGKIFDPTLHAA' A
#
# COMPACT_ATOMS: atom_id res chain seq x y z
N MET A 1 10.84 -5.12 -3.53
CA MET A 1 10.27 -6.31 -2.87
C MET A 1 11.20 -7.46 -3.14
N SER A 2 11.82 -8.05 -2.12
CA SER A 2 12.65 -9.23 -2.34
C SER A 2 11.80 -10.34 -2.97
N LYS A 3 12.31 -11.02 -4.00
CA LYS A 3 11.63 -12.19 -4.59
C LYS A 3 11.49 -13.35 -3.59
N VAL A 4 12.23 -13.27 -2.48
CA VAL A 4 12.29 -14.27 -1.39
C VAL A 4 11.04 -14.23 -0.47
N GLY A 5 10.24 -13.17 -0.47
CA GLY A 5 9.03 -13.11 0.38
C GLY A 5 7.94 -14.13 0.00
N HIS A 6 6.92 -14.28 0.85
CA HIS A 6 5.82 -15.24 0.64
C HIS A 6 5.06 -14.96 -0.66
N SER A 7 5.07 -15.93 -1.59
CA SER A 7 4.48 -15.80 -2.94
C SER A 7 2.97 -15.55 -2.90
N PHE A 8 2.25 -16.31 -2.07
CA PHE A 8 0.82 -16.14 -1.84
C PHE A 8 0.45 -14.72 -1.42
N LEU A 9 1.14 -14.16 -0.42
CA LEU A 9 0.86 -12.82 0.08
C LEU A 9 1.06 -11.74 -1.00
N ARG A 10 2.08 -11.90 -1.86
CA ARG A 10 2.28 -11.00 -3.01
C ARG A 10 1.12 -11.06 -3.99
N LYS A 11 0.62 -12.25 -4.29
CA LYS A 11 -0.52 -12.44 -5.20
C LYS A 11 -1.79 -11.85 -4.60
N ALA A 12 -2.06 -12.13 -3.32
CA ALA A 12 -3.22 -11.65 -2.60
C ALA A 12 -3.25 -10.11 -2.50
N LEU A 13 -2.11 -9.46 -2.29
CA LEU A 13 -2.03 -8.01 -2.08
C LEU A 13 -1.93 -7.18 -3.37
N TYR A 14 -1.70 -7.81 -4.53
CA TYR A 14 -1.52 -7.07 -5.78
C TYR A 14 -2.78 -6.27 -6.16
N MET A 15 -3.94 -6.93 -6.20
CA MET A 15 -5.21 -6.28 -6.52
C MET A 15 -5.65 -5.24 -5.48
N PRO A 16 -5.61 -5.53 -4.16
CA PRO A 16 -5.87 -4.53 -3.13
C PRO A 16 -4.95 -3.30 -3.25
N ALA A 17 -3.65 -3.49 -3.51
CA ALA A 17 -2.72 -2.38 -3.70
C ALA A 17 -3.07 -1.54 -4.95
N MET A 18 -3.44 -2.20 -6.04
CA MET A 18 -3.87 -1.52 -7.26
C MET A 18 -5.12 -0.67 -7.01
N VAL A 19 -6.18 -1.28 -6.45
CA VAL A 19 -7.44 -0.60 -6.15
C VAL A 19 -7.22 0.59 -5.23
N THR A 20 -6.40 0.40 -4.18
CA THR A 20 -6.06 1.47 -3.23
C THR A 20 -5.43 2.67 -3.94
N VAL A 21 -4.43 2.46 -4.80
CA VAL A 21 -3.76 3.57 -5.52
C VAL A 21 -4.72 4.33 -6.44
N TYR A 22 -5.71 3.68 -7.04
CA TYR A 22 -6.57 4.29 -8.07
C TYR A 22 -7.95 4.75 -7.58
N ARG A 23 -8.46 4.20 -6.48
CA ARG A 23 -9.83 4.45 -6.00
C ARG A 23 -9.86 5.26 -4.70
N THR A 24 -8.89 5.12 -3.80
CA THR A 24 -8.91 5.82 -2.51
C THR A 24 -8.12 7.13 -2.56
N ALA A 25 -8.56 8.14 -1.80
CA ALA A 25 -7.90 9.44 -1.74
C ALA A 25 -6.48 9.34 -1.14
N TRP A 26 -6.33 8.60 -0.04
CA TRP A 26 -5.04 8.39 0.61
C TRP A 26 -4.06 7.60 -0.28
N GLY A 27 -4.56 6.61 -1.02
CA GLY A 27 -3.76 5.79 -1.93
C GLY A 27 -3.30 6.58 -3.16
N LYS A 28 -4.17 7.44 -3.70
CA LYS A 28 -3.81 8.39 -4.76
C LYS A 28 -2.71 9.35 -4.31
N ARG A 29 -2.84 9.95 -3.12
CA ARG A 29 -1.82 10.88 -2.58
C ARG A 29 -0.47 10.19 -2.40
N PHE A 30 -0.46 8.99 -1.82
CA PHE A 30 0.75 8.17 -1.72
C PHE A 30 1.35 7.88 -3.10
N GLY A 31 0.53 7.44 -4.05
CA GLY A 31 0.99 7.15 -5.41
C GLY A 31 1.54 8.39 -6.13
N GLN A 32 0.87 9.54 -6.01
CA GLN A 32 1.31 10.80 -6.59
C GLN A 32 2.65 11.24 -6.03
N ARG A 33 2.87 11.16 -4.72
CA ARG A 33 4.17 11.49 -4.09
C ARG A 33 5.31 10.65 -4.68
N LEU A 34 5.09 9.35 -4.86
CA LEU A 34 6.11 8.49 -5.48
C LEU A 34 6.27 8.75 -6.99
N ARG A 35 5.20 9.08 -7.71
CA ARG A 35 5.29 9.49 -9.13
C ARG A 35 6.09 10.78 -9.30
N ALA A 36 5.83 11.77 -8.44
CA ALA A 36 6.57 13.03 -8.41
C ALA A 36 8.07 12.80 -8.13
N ALA A 37 8.40 11.80 -7.29
CA ALA A 37 9.77 11.35 -7.06
C ALA A 37 10.36 10.48 -8.20
N GLY A 38 9.75 10.48 -9.39
CA GLY A 38 10.24 9.77 -10.58
C GLY A 38 10.15 8.24 -10.51
N LYS A 39 9.37 7.68 -9.58
CA LYS A 39 9.32 6.22 -9.39
C LYS A 39 8.42 5.54 -10.42
N ALA A 40 8.89 4.42 -10.97
CA ALA A 40 8.13 3.61 -11.92
C ALA A 40 6.83 3.06 -11.31
N LYS A 41 5.76 2.96 -12.11
CA LYS A 41 4.41 2.52 -11.68
C LYS A 41 4.42 1.20 -10.90
N LYS A 42 5.24 0.23 -11.34
CA LYS A 42 5.39 -1.08 -10.67
C LYS A 42 6.00 -0.98 -9.28
N LEU A 43 6.94 -0.05 -9.07
CA LEU A 43 7.53 0.22 -7.76
C LEU A 43 6.49 0.79 -6.81
N ILE A 44 5.61 1.67 -7.30
CA ILE A 44 4.55 2.29 -6.50
C ILE A 44 3.57 1.25 -5.97
N ILE A 45 3.13 0.32 -6.84
CA ILE A 45 2.27 -0.80 -6.43
C ILE A 45 2.99 -1.64 -5.36
N GLY A 46 4.27 -1.98 -5.56
CA GLY A 46 5.04 -2.73 -4.57
C GLY A 46 5.19 -2.00 -3.22
N ALA A 47 5.37 -0.69 -3.25
CA ALA A 47 5.42 0.15 -2.04
C ALA A 47 4.06 0.19 -1.34
N MET A 48 2.96 0.26 -2.11
CA MET A 48 1.60 0.20 -1.57
C MET A 48 1.31 -1.16 -0.92
N MET A 49 1.73 -2.27 -1.54
CA MET A 49 1.58 -3.60 -0.95
C MET A 49 2.24 -3.67 0.43
N ARG A 50 3.47 -3.15 0.56
CA ARG A 50 4.15 -3.08 1.86
C ARG A 50 3.38 -2.22 2.86
N LYS A 51 2.89 -1.05 2.43
CA LYS A 51 2.11 -0.16 3.29
C LYS A 51 0.82 -0.83 3.79
N LEU A 52 0.09 -1.53 2.92
CA LEU A 52 -1.12 -2.27 3.29
C LEU A 52 -0.88 -3.36 4.34
N VAL A 53 0.23 -4.10 4.25
CA VAL A 53 0.59 -5.09 5.29
C VAL A 53 0.78 -4.43 6.64
N HIS A 54 1.50 -3.31 6.69
CA HIS A 54 1.73 -2.59 7.94
C HIS A 54 0.44 -1.98 8.50
N VAL A 55 -0.44 -1.47 7.64
CA VAL A 55 -1.75 -0.97 8.03
C VAL A 55 -2.60 -2.10 8.63
N ALA A 56 -2.72 -3.22 7.94
CA ALA A 56 -3.49 -4.37 8.42
C ALA A 56 -2.93 -4.87 9.77
N PHE A 57 -1.62 -5.00 9.89
CA PHE A 57 -0.98 -5.38 11.15
C PHE A 57 -1.22 -4.34 12.26
N GLY A 58 -1.16 -3.05 11.95
CA GLY A 58 -1.43 -1.97 12.91
C GLY A 58 -2.86 -1.97 13.41
N VAL A 59 -3.83 -2.18 12.53
CA VAL A 59 -5.26 -2.32 12.88
C VAL A 59 -5.47 -3.52 13.79
N LEU A 60 -4.96 -4.69 13.40
CA LEU A 60 -5.10 -5.92 14.19
C LEU A 60 -4.43 -5.81 15.57
N ARG A 61 -3.25 -5.20 15.64
CA ARG A 61 -2.51 -5.06 16.90
C ARG A 61 -3.11 -4.00 17.82
N SER A 62 -3.64 -2.91 17.29
CA SER A 62 -4.19 -1.81 18.09
C SER A 62 -5.67 -1.99 18.45
N GLY A 63 -6.38 -2.86 17.73
CA GLY A 63 -7.84 -3.01 17.84
C GLY A 63 -8.62 -1.80 17.35
N LYS A 64 -7.96 -0.76 16.82
CA LYS A 64 -8.60 0.46 16.33
C LYS A 64 -8.99 0.29 14.86
N ILE A 65 -10.14 0.84 14.51
CA ILE A 65 -10.62 0.88 13.13
C ILE A 65 -9.62 1.63 12.25
N PHE A 66 -9.50 1.22 10.99
CA PHE A 66 -8.66 1.89 10.01
C PHE A 66 -9.05 3.36 9.83
N ASP A 67 -8.10 4.27 10.03
CA ASP A 67 -8.25 5.70 9.76
C ASP A 67 -7.43 6.11 8.53
N PRO A 68 -8.07 6.47 7.40
CA PRO A 68 -7.38 6.91 6.18
C PRO A 68 -6.56 8.20 6.34
N THR A 69 -6.90 9.07 7.29
CA THR A 69 -6.28 10.39 7.45
C THR A 69 -4.82 10.28 7.89
N LEU A 70 -4.51 9.27 8.71
CA LEU A 70 -3.17 8.94 9.21
C LEU A 70 -2.20 8.50 8.10
N HIS A 71 -2.71 8.19 6.92
CA HIS A 71 -1.93 7.60 5.82
C HIS A 71 -1.74 8.51 4.62
N ALA A 72 -2.23 9.75 4.72
CA ALA A 72 -2.19 10.73 3.65
C ALA A 72 -0.82 11.43 3.49
N ALA A 73 0.14 11.25 4.42
CA ALA A 73 1.48 11.86 4.33
C ALA A 73 2.37 11.35 3.18
#